data_AF-A0A6S6TSN4-F1
#
_entry.id   AF-A0A6S6TSN4-F1
#
_cell.length_a   1.000
_cell.length_b   1.000
_cell.length_c   1.000
_cell.angle_alpha   90.00
_cell.angle_beta   90.00
_cell.angle_gamma   90.00
#
_symmetry.space_group_name_H-M   'P 1'
#
loop_
_entity.id
_entity.type
_entity.pdbx_description
1 polymer ?
#
loop_
_entity_poly.entity_id
_entity_poly.type
_entity_poly.pdbx_seq_one_letter_code
_entity_poly.pdbx_strand_id
1 'polypeptide(L)'
;MFPGSKPREGFSMKVNGVHLNRPDLHEIAADLNIGTRDILMKDRILTIYNTSKTCQEIIDDNALASFVAMTLSISAEDITELKPVIEEPFKMEFDPSDFEDDD
;
A
#
# COMPACT_ATOMS: atom_id res chain seq x y z
N MET A 1 -5.16 -15.28 19.76
CA MET A 1 -4.71 -15.51 18.36
C MET A 1 -5.97 -15.57 17.51
N PHE A 2 -6.15 -14.67 16.53
CA PHE A 2 -7.14 -14.93 15.49
C PHE A 2 -6.53 -15.94 14.52
N PRO A 3 -7.12 -17.12 14.33
CA PRO A 3 -6.69 -18.03 13.28
C PRO A 3 -7.12 -17.44 11.94
N GLY A 4 -6.18 -17.03 11.08
CA GLY A 4 -6.48 -16.82 9.66
C GLY A 4 -6.17 -15.46 9.03
N SER A 5 -5.50 -14.53 9.71
CA SER A 5 -5.00 -13.33 9.01
C SER A 5 -3.81 -13.72 8.14
N LYS A 6 -4.06 -13.95 6.84
CA LYS A 6 -3.00 -14.20 5.86
C LYS A 6 -2.01 -13.03 5.87
N PRO A 7 -0.69 -13.29 5.76
CA PRO A 7 0.29 -12.22 5.56
C PRO A 7 -0.14 -11.37 4.37
N ARG A 8 -0.04 -10.05 4.50
CA ARG A 8 -0.37 -9.13 3.41
C ARG A 8 0.86 -8.99 2.54
N GLU A 9 0.79 -9.60 1.36
CA GLU A 9 1.81 -9.45 0.34
C GLU A 9 1.52 -8.17 -0.46
N GLY A 10 2.56 -7.47 -0.85
CA GLY A 10 2.45 -6.20 -1.55
C GLY A 10 3.77 -5.79 -2.16
N PHE A 11 3.79 -4.57 -2.67
CA PHE A 11 4.97 -3.97 -3.27
C PHE A 11 5.18 -2.58 -2.69
N SER A 12 6.42 -2.32 -2.29
CA SER A 12 6.88 -0.99 -1.94
C SER A 12 7.68 -0.44 -3.11
N MET A 13 7.47 0.83 -3.43
CA MET A 13 8.23 1.55 -4.44
C MET A 13 8.45 2.98 -3.98
N LYS A 14 9.59 3.54 -4.34
CA LYS A 14 9.92 4.92 -4.05
C LYS A 14 9.49 5.79 -5.22
N VAL A 15 8.65 6.77 -4.92
CA VAL A 15 8.13 7.72 -5.91
C VAL A 15 8.84 9.06 -5.70
N ASN A 16 9.65 9.46 -6.68
CA ASN A 16 10.29 10.78 -6.68
C ASN A 16 9.50 11.77 -7.54
N GLY A 17 9.74 13.07 -7.36
CA GLY A 17 9.17 14.11 -8.22
C GLY A 17 7.72 14.53 -7.93
N VAL A 18 6.95 13.76 -7.14
CA VAL A 18 5.55 14.07 -6.81
C VAL A 18 5.23 13.93 -5.32
N HIS A 19 4.39 14.82 -4.81
CA HIS A 19 3.73 14.66 -3.51
C HIS A 19 2.36 14.02 -3.72
N LEU A 20 2.23 12.77 -3.32
CA LEU A 20 0.97 12.04 -3.31
C LEU A 20 -0.01 12.66 -2.33
N ASN A 21 -1.17 13.08 -2.81
CA ASN A 21 -2.28 13.54 -2.01
C ASN A 21 -3.34 12.44 -1.87
N ARG A 22 -4.30 12.64 -0.95
CA ARG A 22 -5.42 11.71 -0.77
C ARG A 22 -6.20 11.36 -2.04
N PRO A 23 -6.49 12.30 -2.97
CA PRO A 23 -7.16 11.97 -4.23
C PRO A 23 -6.35 10.99 -5.07
N ASP A 24 -5.04 11.20 -5.20
CA ASP A 24 -4.15 10.35 -5.98
C ASP A 24 -4.13 8.91 -5.44
N LEU A 25 -4.09 8.77 -4.11
CA LEU A 25 -4.18 7.46 -3.45
C LEU A 25 -5.54 6.77 -3.71
N HIS A 26 -6.62 7.54 -3.82
CA HIS A 26 -7.94 7.01 -4.14
C HIS A 26 -8.02 6.52 -5.59
N GLU A 27 -7.40 7.23 -6.54
CA GLU A 27 -7.34 6.80 -7.94
C GLU A 27 -6.52 5.52 -8.10
N ILE A 28 -5.34 5.44 -7.48
CA ILE A 28 -4.52 4.21 -7.51
C ILE A 28 -5.31 3.04 -6.92
N ALA A 29 -6.04 3.26 -5.81
CA ALA A 29 -6.86 2.22 -5.20
C ALA A 29 -7.98 1.75 -6.14
N ALA A 30 -8.63 2.68 -6.83
CA ALA A 30 -9.69 2.38 -7.78
C ALA A 30 -9.18 1.57 -8.99
N ASP A 31 -8.05 1.98 -9.58
CA ASP A 31 -7.45 1.31 -10.73
C ASP A 31 -6.99 -0.12 -10.40
N LEU A 32 -6.39 -0.30 -9.22
CA LEU A 32 -5.94 -1.61 -8.76
C LEU A 32 -7.07 -2.46 -8.14
N ASN A 33 -8.27 -1.88 -8.06
CA ASN A 33 -9.44 -2.50 -7.47
C ASN A 33 -9.17 -3.02 -6.03
N ILE A 34 -8.47 -2.21 -5.24
CA ILE A 34 -8.13 -2.45 -3.83
C ILE A 34 -8.74 -1.38 -2.93
N GLY A 35 -8.70 -1.58 -1.62
CA GLY A 35 -9.12 -0.53 -0.68
C GLY A 35 -8.06 0.56 -0.55
N THR A 36 -8.48 1.81 -0.31
CA THR A 36 -7.54 2.90 0.06
C THR A 36 -6.77 2.61 1.35
N ARG A 37 -7.30 1.73 2.21
CA ARG A 37 -6.64 1.20 3.41
C ARG A 37 -5.46 0.26 3.10
N ASP A 38 -5.41 -0.26 1.88
CA ASP A 38 -4.38 -1.17 1.39
C ASP A 38 -3.31 -0.41 0.59
N ILE A 39 -3.34 0.92 0.63
CA ILE A 39 -2.30 1.78 0.12
C ILE A 39 -1.72 2.59 1.27
N LEU A 40 -0.42 2.53 1.44
CA LEU A 40 0.32 3.29 2.44
C LEU A 40 1.36 4.14 1.74
N MET A 41 1.36 5.44 2.02
CA MET A 41 2.40 6.35 1.55
C MET A 41 3.13 6.91 2.77
N LYS A 42 4.43 6.63 2.87
CA LYS A 42 5.27 7.10 3.98
C LYS A 42 6.67 7.39 3.47
N ASP A 43 7.22 8.56 3.80
CA ASP A 43 8.60 8.95 3.43
C ASP A 43 8.89 8.83 1.91
N ARG A 44 7.89 9.15 1.06
CA ARG A 44 7.92 8.99 -0.42
C ARG A 44 8.00 7.54 -0.90
N ILE A 45 7.78 6.58 0.00
CA ILE A 45 7.63 5.18 -0.30
C ILE A 45 6.13 4.90 -0.36
N LEU A 46 5.68 4.48 -1.55
CA LEU A 46 4.34 3.99 -1.80
C LEU A 46 4.35 2.48 -1.64
N THR A 47 3.60 1.98 -0.68
CA THR A 47 3.36 0.56 -0.45
C THR A 47 1.93 0.22 -0.84
N ILE A 48 1.78 -0.77 -1.70
CA ILE A 48 0.50 -1.23 -2.23
C ILE A 48 0.36 -2.70 -1.83
N TYR A 49 -0.63 -3.02 -1.01
CA TYR A 49 -0.93 -4.40 -0.64
C TYR A 49 -1.85 -5.02 -1.68
N ASN A 50 -1.47 -6.21 -2.11
CA ASN A 50 -2.19 -6.99 -3.08
C ASN A 50 -3.36 -7.71 -2.39
N THR A 51 -4.49 -7.03 -2.31
CA THR A 51 -5.72 -7.57 -1.71
C THR A 51 -6.76 -7.98 -2.76
N SER A 52 -6.45 -7.80 -4.06
CA SER A 52 -7.37 -8.01 -5.17
C SER A 52 -6.71 -8.79 -6.30
N LYS A 53 -7.50 -9.61 -7.01
CA LYS A 53 -7.00 -10.38 -8.17
C LYS A 53 -6.44 -9.48 -9.28
N THR A 54 -7.06 -8.33 -9.49
CA THR A 54 -6.59 -7.34 -10.48
C THR A 54 -5.20 -6.82 -10.13
N CYS A 55 -4.95 -6.54 -8.85
CA CYS A 55 -3.63 -6.13 -8.38
C CYS A 55 -2.60 -7.24 -8.60
N GLN A 56 -2.94 -8.49 -8.32
CA GLN A 56 -2.08 -9.65 -8.58
C GLN A 56 -1.72 -9.77 -10.07
N GLU A 57 -2.68 -9.66 -10.97
CA GLU A 57 -2.42 -9.74 -12.41
C GLU A 57 -1.47 -8.63 -12.88
N ILE A 58 -1.68 -7.39 -12.43
CA ILE A 58 -0.80 -6.25 -12.75
C ILE A 58 0.62 -6.45 -12.21
N ILE A 59 0.75 -7.08 -11.05
CA ILE A 59 2.03 -7.46 -10.46
C ILE A 59 2.72 -8.54 -11.29
N ASP A 60 1.99 -9.60 -11.67
CA ASP A 60 2.50 -10.70 -12.48
C ASP A 60 2.94 -10.23 -13.88
N ASP A 61 2.26 -9.23 -14.43
CA ASP A 61 2.62 -8.56 -15.69
C ASP A 61 3.76 -7.53 -15.54
N ASN A 62 4.30 -7.33 -14.33
CA ASN A 62 5.31 -6.31 -14.02
C ASN A 62 4.88 -4.88 -14.46
N ALA A 63 3.58 -4.62 -14.47
CA ALA A 63 2.97 -3.39 -14.95
C ALA A 63 2.67 -2.40 -13.82
N LEU A 64 2.84 -2.80 -12.54
CA LEU A 64 2.47 -1.99 -11.37
C LEU A 64 3.12 -0.60 -11.37
N ALA A 65 4.43 -0.51 -11.64
CA ALA A 65 5.13 0.77 -11.72
C ALA A 65 4.58 1.64 -12.85
N SER A 66 4.26 1.06 -14.01
CA SER A 66 3.69 1.81 -15.14
C SER A 66 2.29 2.32 -14.83
N PHE A 67 1.46 1.51 -14.15
CA PHE A 67 0.14 1.92 -13.68
C PHE A 67 0.23 3.10 -12.72
N VAL A 68 1.05 2.99 -11.67
CA VAL A 68 1.26 4.07 -10.71
C VAL A 68 1.81 5.32 -11.41
N ALA A 69 2.73 5.17 -12.36
CA ALA A 69 3.27 6.30 -13.11
C ALA A 69 2.18 7.02 -13.93
N MET A 70 1.30 6.25 -14.60
CA MET A 70 0.18 6.77 -15.37
C MET A 70 -0.83 7.49 -14.50
N THR A 71 -1.28 6.87 -13.40
CA THR A 71 -2.25 7.47 -12.48
C THR A 71 -1.69 8.77 -11.88
N LEU A 72 -0.40 8.81 -11.55
CA LEU A 72 0.25 9.99 -10.99
C LEU A 72 0.72 11.00 -12.04
N SER A 73 0.55 10.71 -13.33
CA SER A 73 1.06 11.52 -14.43
C SER A 73 2.56 11.85 -14.28
N ILE A 74 3.35 10.88 -13.80
CA ILE A 74 4.81 10.97 -13.67
C ILE A 74 5.50 10.03 -14.66
N SER A 75 6.81 10.21 -14.83
CA SER A 75 7.60 9.27 -15.62
C SER A 75 7.85 7.99 -14.83
N ALA A 76 7.86 6.84 -15.51
CA ALA A 76 8.23 5.57 -14.87
C ALA A 76 9.67 5.60 -14.31
N GLU A 77 10.53 6.48 -14.82
CA GLU A 77 11.89 6.72 -14.33
C GLU A 77 11.92 7.32 -12.91
N ASP A 78 10.86 8.02 -12.51
CA ASP A 78 10.73 8.60 -11.17
C ASP A 78 10.33 7.54 -10.13
N ILE A 79 9.92 6.35 -10.57
CA ILE A 79 9.61 5.21 -9.72
C ILE A 79 10.84 4.31 -9.61
N THR A 80 11.36 4.19 -8.40
CA THR A 80 12.59 3.47 -8.10
C THR A 80 12.38 2.51 -6.93
N GLU A 81 13.33 1.60 -6.72
CA GLU A 81 13.32 0.69 -5.56
C GLU A 81 12.05 -0.18 -5.42
N LEU A 82 11.50 -0.69 -6.52
CA LEU A 82 10.38 -1.63 -6.47
C LEU A 82 10.82 -2.92 -5.77
N LYS A 83 10.27 -3.17 -4.59
CA LYS A 83 10.59 -4.31 -3.72
C LYS A 83 9.31 -4.98 -3.26
N PRO A 84 9.21 -6.32 -3.36
CA PRO A 84 8.11 -7.04 -2.74
C PRO A 84 8.21 -6.90 -1.22
N VAL A 85 7.07 -6.66 -0.58
CA VAL A 85 6.96 -6.56 0.87
C VAL A 85 5.92 -7.56 1.37
N ILE A 86 6.24 -8.21 2.48
CA ILE A 86 5.34 -9.10 3.17
C ILE A 86 5.15 -8.49 4.55
N GLU A 87 3.98 -7.91 4.79
CA GLU A 87 3.64 -7.36 6.10
C GLU A 87 2.83 -8.38 6.88
N GLU A 88 3.40 -8.84 7.99
CA GLU A 88 2.64 -9.58 8.99
C GLU A 88 1.70 -8.59 9.68
N PRO A 89 0.40 -8.90 9.79
CA PRO A 89 -0.56 -8.03 10.45
C PRO A 89 -0.10 -7.74 11.88
N PHE A 90 0.33 -6.50 12.13
CA PHE A 90 0.81 -6.09 13.43
C PHE A 90 -0.35 -6.19 14.44
N LYS A 91 -0.18 -6.98 15.50
CA LYS A 91 -1.05 -6.89 16.67
C LYS A 91 -0.81 -5.51 17.28
N MET A 92 -1.75 -4.60 17.11
CA MET A 92 -1.94 -3.56 18.11
C MET A 92 -2.45 -4.31 19.36
N GLU A 93 -1.57 -4.58 20.31
CA GLU A 93 -2.01 -4.97 21.65
C GLU A 93 -2.73 -3.75 22.20
N PHE A 94 -4.04 -3.70 21.98
CA PHE A 94 -4.92 -2.76 22.64
C PHE A 94 -4.86 -3.12 24.12
N ASP A 95 -4.06 -2.39 24.87
CA ASP A 95 -3.94 -2.55 26.31
C ASP A 95 -5.14 -1.82 26.94
N PRO A 96 -6.15 -2.53 27.47
CA PRO A 96 -7.30 -1.90 28.10
C PRO A 96 -6.93 -1.12 29.38
N SER A 97 -5.69 -1.25 29.86
CA SER A 97 -5.15 -0.49 30.99
C SER A 97 -4.91 1.00 30.67
N ASP A 98 -4.91 1.40 29.38
CA ASP A 98 -4.80 2.81 28.95
C ASP A 98 -6.14 3.58 29.06
N PHE A 99 -7.20 2.90 29.52
CA PHE A 99 -8.56 3.45 29.70
C PHE A 99 -9.06 3.40 31.16
N GLU A 100 -8.23 3.02 32.13
CA GLU A 100 -8.54 3.24 33.55
C GLU A 100 -8.21 4.69 33.91
N ASP A 101 -9.16 5.59 33.60
CA ASP A 101 -9.20 6.95 34.16
C ASP A 101 -9.46 6.83 35.68
N ASP A 102 -8.52 7.34 36.45
CA ASP A 102 -8.43 7.49 37.91
C ASP A 102 -9.75 8.06 38.49
N ASP A 103 -10.39 7.33 39.43
CA ASP A 103 -11.59 7.79 40.19
C ASP A 103 -11.24 8.85 41.25
#